data_AF-A0A7S4MAX5-F1
#
_entry.id   AF-A0A7S4MAX5-F1
#
_cell.length_a   1.000
_cell.length_b   1.000
_cell.length_c   1.000
_cell.angle_alpha   90.00
_cell.angle_beta   90.00
_cell.angle_gamma   90.00
#
_symmetry.space_group_name_H-M   'P 1'
#
loop_
_entity.id
_entity.type
_entity.pdbx_description
1 polymer ?
#
loop_
_entity_poly.entity_id
_entity_poly.type
_entity_poly.pdbx_seq_one_letter_code
_entity_poly.pdbx_strand_id
1 'polypeptide(L)'
;GPSPAPAGGGPAPLTPADVLDELSELLRDAYVDILHGDTNGYIDPTKHPKAYGIYHNPSGVGEGNAYGFALNHIGVAVHGFPKSHDPDDDGSPVPSRDVVFDRVSVNDLRASVSEVVGLRVPDKPGVMMNDAVGAVFQLKNVRPDDGSPCTLSTLDDDSRATYVGNPASNAQLLVAKAYLNGEIGDSARRNSINRDVLEWAEHGTSLSSLLRKIDPSGPGFVCNGDAMAHVQKGVVAFKMDGTSNLSMNKCDANDIINIGTAGSQSCGRTATRDYSIVARSSVVGYGGADVRGFSFAGTVDARIRRCAVRRIESRGGGMAISYDIHTDSRRVRMYRCGEKDVRSTGEWNE
;
A
#
# COMPACT_ATOMS: atom_id res chain seq x y z
N GLY A 1 -1.19 17.94 55.72
CA GLY A 1 -1.82 17.31 54.54
C GLY A 1 -0.82 16.35 53.93
N PRO A 2 -1.26 15.23 53.34
CA PRO A 2 -0.34 14.31 52.67
C PRO A 2 0.31 15.04 51.47
N SER A 3 1.62 14.87 51.30
CA SER A 3 2.35 15.38 50.14
C SER A 3 1.74 14.83 48.85
N PRO A 4 1.64 15.64 47.78
CA PRO A 4 1.28 15.12 46.46
C PRO A 4 2.38 14.16 45.99
N ALA A 5 1.95 13.02 45.45
CA ALA A 5 2.84 12.07 44.79
C ALA A 5 3.55 12.78 43.62
N PRO A 6 4.85 12.50 43.39
CA PRO A 6 5.55 13.07 42.24
C PRO A 6 4.88 12.60 40.95
N ALA A 7 4.59 13.56 40.08
CA ALA A 7 4.17 13.28 38.71
C ALA A 7 5.20 12.34 38.08
N GLY A 8 4.75 11.16 37.64
CA GLY A 8 5.60 10.17 37.00
C GLY A 8 6.35 10.83 35.85
N GLY A 9 7.68 10.84 35.92
CA GLY A 9 8.52 11.31 34.84
C GLY A 9 8.24 10.46 33.60
N GLY A 10 7.80 11.10 32.52
CA GLY A 10 7.69 10.43 31.23
C GLY A 10 9.03 9.82 30.81
N PRO A 11 9.02 8.89 29.85
CA PRO A 11 10.25 8.32 29.31
C PRO A 11 11.20 9.44 28.87
N ALA A 12 12.51 9.22 29.07
CA ALA A 12 13.52 10.18 28.66
C ALA A 12 13.44 10.41 27.14
N PRO A 13 13.69 11.65 26.64
CA PRO A 13 13.73 11.91 25.21
C PRO A 13 14.77 11.04 24.51
N LEU A 14 14.42 10.47 23.36
CA LEU A 14 15.34 9.68 22.53
C LEU A 14 16.37 10.60 21.84
N THR A 15 17.62 10.19 21.84
CA THR A 15 18.68 10.82 21.05
C THR A 15 18.72 10.25 19.62
N PRO A 16 19.36 10.94 18.66
CA PRO A 16 19.58 10.38 17.32
C PRO A 16 20.31 9.04 17.33
N ALA A 17 21.23 8.83 18.28
CA ALA A 17 21.93 7.57 18.45
C ALA A 17 20.99 6.45 18.91
N ASP A 18 20.11 6.73 19.89
CA ASP A 18 19.12 5.75 20.36
C ASP A 18 18.20 5.28 19.22
N VAL A 19 17.74 6.22 18.38
CA VAL A 19 16.87 5.92 17.23
C VAL A 19 17.60 5.08 16.18
N LEU A 20 18.86 5.41 15.87
CA LEU A 20 19.66 4.67 14.90
C LEU A 20 19.98 3.25 15.38
N ASP A 21 20.39 3.12 16.65
CA ASP A 21 20.76 1.85 17.25
C ASP A 21 19.55 0.92 17.32
N GLU A 22 18.39 1.43 17.77
CA GLU A 22 17.17 0.62 17.86
C GLU A 22 16.66 0.18 16.48
N LEU A 23 16.69 1.05 15.46
CA LEU A 23 16.32 0.67 14.10
C LEU A 23 17.30 -0.36 13.51
N SER A 24 18.60 -0.16 13.73
CA SER A 24 19.65 -1.06 13.21
C SER A 24 19.55 -2.44 13.83
N GLU A 25 19.30 -2.52 15.14
CA GLU A 25 19.06 -3.77 15.86
C GLU A 25 17.82 -4.47 15.31
N LEU A 26 16.69 -3.76 15.18
CA LEU A 26 15.44 -4.30 14.65
C LEU A 26 15.59 -4.92 13.26
N LEU A 27 16.28 -4.22 12.35
CA LEU A 27 16.52 -4.69 10.98
C LEU A 27 17.46 -5.90 10.96
N ARG A 28 18.51 -5.88 11.78
CA ARG A 28 19.46 -6.99 11.89
C ARG A 28 18.78 -8.24 12.43
N ASP A 29 17.96 -8.10 13.47
CA ASP A 29 17.28 -9.21 14.12
C ASP A 29 16.29 -9.88 13.15
N ALA A 30 15.49 -9.09 12.42
CA ALA A 30 14.63 -9.60 11.35
C ALA A 30 15.44 -10.31 10.25
N TYR A 31 16.55 -9.71 9.80
CA TYR A 31 17.42 -10.27 8.76
C TYR A 31 18.01 -11.62 9.17
N VAL A 32 18.56 -11.70 10.39
CA VAL A 32 19.19 -12.91 10.91
C VAL A 32 18.18 -14.03 11.02
N ASP A 33 16.99 -13.78 11.56
CA ASP A 33 15.98 -14.83 11.66
C ASP A 33 15.52 -15.31 10.28
N ILE A 34 15.19 -14.39 9.37
CA ILE A 34 14.64 -14.74 8.06
C ILE A 34 15.66 -15.49 7.20
N LEU A 35 16.94 -15.07 7.17
CA LEU A 35 17.94 -15.64 6.24
C LEU A 35 18.87 -16.67 6.85
N HIS A 36 19.07 -16.63 8.16
CA HIS A 36 20.07 -17.44 8.85
C HIS A 36 19.50 -18.24 10.03
N GLY A 37 18.25 -18.00 10.41
CA GLY A 37 17.58 -18.71 11.49
C GLY A 37 16.97 -20.04 11.05
N ASP A 38 16.68 -20.88 12.03
CA ASP A 38 15.92 -22.14 11.86
C ASP A 38 14.40 -21.91 11.78
N THR A 39 13.98 -20.69 11.49
CA THR A 39 12.57 -20.24 11.51
C THR A 39 11.87 -20.41 10.16
N ASN A 40 12.51 -21.04 9.17
CA ASN A 40 11.98 -21.25 7.81
C ASN A 40 11.55 -19.93 7.13
N GLY A 41 12.32 -18.86 7.27
CA GLY A 41 12.04 -17.58 6.62
C GLY A 41 11.12 -16.65 7.40
N TYR A 42 10.86 -16.93 8.68
CA TYR A 42 10.07 -16.09 9.58
C TYR A 42 10.92 -15.45 10.67
N ILE A 43 10.40 -14.43 11.34
CA ILE A 43 11.04 -13.83 12.52
C ILE A 43 10.71 -14.68 13.75
N ASP A 44 11.66 -14.89 14.66
CA ASP A 44 11.46 -15.65 15.91
C ASP A 44 10.76 -14.75 16.95
N PRO A 45 9.50 -15.01 17.32
CA PRO A 45 8.76 -14.16 18.27
C PRO A 45 9.32 -14.23 19.69
N THR A 46 10.08 -15.28 20.03
CA THR A 46 10.65 -15.45 21.37
C THR A 46 11.99 -14.75 21.49
N LYS A 47 12.84 -14.85 20.46
CA LYS A 47 14.17 -14.21 20.46
C LYS A 47 14.10 -12.73 20.12
N HIS A 48 13.30 -12.35 19.12
CA HIS A 48 13.23 -10.99 18.60
C HIS A 48 11.78 -10.46 18.57
N PRO A 49 11.10 -10.34 19.72
CA PRO A 49 9.68 -9.95 19.79
C PRO A 49 9.40 -8.56 19.20
N LYS A 50 10.36 -7.62 19.29
CA LYS A 50 10.22 -6.28 18.70
C LYS A 50 10.20 -6.34 17.16
N ALA A 51 11.17 -7.03 16.57
CA ALA A 51 11.25 -7.21 15.12
C ALA A 51 10.03 -7.98 14.60
N TYR A 52 9.61 -9.01 15.34
CA TYR A 52 8.40 -9.76 15.06
C TYR A 52 7.16 -8.87 15.04
N GLY A 53 6.94 -8.05 16.08
CA GLY A 53 5.76 -7.19 16.17
C GLY A 53 5.64 -6.12 15.07
N ILE A 54 6.72 -5.82 14.33
CA ILE A 54 6.74 -4.78 13.29
C ILE A 54 6.82 -5.36 11.88
N TYR A 55 7.64 -6.39 11.67
CA TYR A 55 7.97 -6.91 10.34
C TYR A 55 7.48 -8.33 10.09
N HIS A 56 6.87 -9.01 11.07
CA HIS A 56 6.41 -10.37 10.84
C HIS A 56 5.28 -10.39 9.82
N ASN A 57 5.46 -11.20 8.79
CA ASN A 57 4.45 -11.47 7.78
C ASN A 57 3.89 -12.89 7.99
N PRO A 58 2.74 -13.03 8.67
CA PRO A 58 2.20 -14.34 9.01
C PRO A 58 1.77 -15.16 7.78
N SER A 59 1.50 -14.48 6.66
CA SER A 59 1.05 -15.13 5.44
C SER A 59 2.16 -15.80 4.64
N GLY A 60 3.41 -15.36 4.82
CA GLY A 60 4.56 -15.80 4.02
C GLY A 60 4.49 -15.44 2.53
N VAL A 61 3.50 -14.63 2.10
CA VAL A 61 3.39 -14.13 0.72
C VAL A 61 3.66 -12.64 0.65
N GLY A 62 4.00 -12.12 -0.53
CA GLY A 62 4.30 -10.70 -0.70
C GLY A 62 3.15 -9.80 -0.23
N GLU A 63 3.51 -8.73 0.49
CA GLU A 63 2.60 -7.67 0.91
C GLU A 63 2.66 -6.51 -0.09
N GLY A 64 1.54 -6.24 -0.76
CA GLY A 64 1.43 -5.24 -1.82
C GLY A 64 1.04 -5.82 -3.18
N ASN A 65 0.84 -4.94 -4.15
CA ASN A 65 0.47 -5.30 -5.52
C ASN A 65 1.38 -6.39 -6.10
N ALA A 66 0.79 -7.43 -6.70
CA ALA A 66 1.54 -8.54 -7.28
C ALA A 66 1.11 -8.83 -8.71
N TYR A 67 2.09 -8.93 -9.62
CA TYR A 67 1.85 -9.14 -11.04
C TYR A 67 2.64 -10.32 -11.58
N GLY A 68 2.02 -11.15 -12.43
CA GLY A 68 2.74 -12.19 -13.16
C GLY A 68 3.56 -11.59 -14.29
N PHE A 69 2.88 -10.90 -15.20
CA PHE A 69 3.48 -10.03 -16.20
C PHE A 69 2.87 -8.63 -16.11
N ALA A 70 3.72 -7.61 -16.07
CA ALA A 70 3.31 -6.22 -16.07
C ALA A 70 3.86 -5.49 -17.30
N LEU A 71 2.96 -5.01 -18.16
CA LEU A 71 3.24 -4.02 -19.18
C LEU A 71 2.71 -2.66 -18.72
N ASN A 72 3.31 -1.60 -19.25
CA ASN A 72 2.84 -0.24 -19.10
C ASN A 72 3.24 0.60 -20.32
N HIS A 73 2.70 1.81 -20.42
CA HIS A 73 3.31 2.86 -21.23
C HIS A 73 4.65 3.31 -20.60
N ILE A 74 5.49 4.03 -21.36
CA ILE A 74 6.71 4.65 -20.81
C ILE A 74 6.32 5.56 -19.65
N GLY A 75 6.90 5.33 -18.47
CA GLY A 75 6.57 6.07 -17.25
C GLY A 75 6.50 5.14 -16.04
N VAL A 76 5.85 5.60 -14.98
CA VAL A 76 5.72 4.86 -13.72
C VAL A 76 4.46 3.98 -13.72
N ALA A 77 4.56 2.75 -13.21
CA ALA A 77 3.44 1.81 -13.10
C ALA A 77 2.75 1.84 -11.72
N VAL A 78 2.97 2.93 -10.96
CA VAL A 78 2.58 3.05 -9.55
C VAL A 78 1.28 3.81 -9.32
N HIS A 79 0.87 4.64 -10.28
CA HIS A 79 -0.43 5.34 -10.26
C HIS A 79 -1.58 4.35 -10.51
N GLY A 80 -2.80 4.84 -10.73
CA GLY A 80 -3.91 4.02 -11.21
C GLY A 80 -3.63 3.35 -12.56
N PHE A 81 -4.61 2.59 -13.01
CA PHE A 81 -4.59 2.02 -14.35
C PHE A 81 -4.67 3.13 -15.41
N PRO A 82 -3.81 3.07 -16.45
CA PRO A 82 -3.69 4.16 -17.40
C PRO A 82 -4.85 4.22 -18.39
N LYS A 83 -4.97 5.38 -19.03
CA LYS A 83 -5.75 5.57 -20.26
C LYS A 83 -4.81 5.54 -21.47
N SER A 84 -5.34 5.16 -22.64
CA SER A 84 -4.65 5.18 -23.93
C SER A 84 -4.37 6.62 -24.37
N HIS A 85 -5.19 7.56 -23.90
CA HIS A 85 -4.93 8.98 -23.91
C HIS A 85 -5.16 9.53 -22.50
N ASP A 86 -4.09 9.94 -21.84
CA ASP A 86 -4.17 10.63 -20.56
C ASP A 86 -3.96 12.13 -20.79
N PRO A 87 -4.96 12.99 -20.58
CA PRO A 87 -4.81 14.44 -20.70
C PRO A 87 -3.97 15.05 -19.56
N ASP A 88 -3.76 14.32 -18.46
CA ASP A 88 -2.99 14.77 -17.29
C ASP A 88 -1.50 14.36 -17.36
N ASP A 89 -1.11 13.64 -18.42
CA ASP A 89 0.28 13.29 -18.74
C ASP A 89 0.82 14.33 -19.74
N ASP A 90 2.00 14.91 -19.48
CA ASP A 90 2.56 16.06 -20.21
C ASP A 90 3.02 15.74 -21.66
N GLY A 91 2.76 14.51 -22.10
CA GLY A 91 2.79 14.04 -23.47
C GLY A 91 1.79 12.90 -23.67
N SER A 92 1.44 12.59 -24.93
CA SER A 92 0.66 11.39 -25.19
C SER A 92 1.45 10.16 -24.70
N PRO A 93 0.91 9.35 -23.77
CA PRO A 93 1.65 8.23 -23.20
C PRO A 93 2.16 7.33 -24.33
N VAL A 94 3.46 7.04 -24.35
CA VAL A 94 4.07 6.19 -25.38
C VAL A 94 3.78 4.74 -25.00
N PRO A 95 2.88 4.03 -25.70
CA PRO A 95 2.50 2.70 -25.28
C PRO A 95 3.62 1.70 -25.53
N SER A 96 3.62 0.59 -24.79
CA SER A 96 4.32 -0.62 -25.24
C SER A 96 3.69 -1.08 -26.55
N ARG A 97 4.48 -1.36 -27.60
CA ARG A 97 3.96 -1.69 -28.95
C ARG A 97 4.41 -3.07 -29.41
N ASP A 98 3.58 -3.69 -30.25
CA ASP A 98 3.90 -4.90 -30.99
C ASP A 98 4.31 -6.08 -30.07
N VAL A 99 3.65 -6.18 -28.92
CA VAL A 99 3.95 -7.18 -27.90
C VAL A 99 3.28 -8.51 -28.20
N VAL A 100 4.03 -9.61 -28.09
CA VAL A 100 3.54 -10.97 -28.36
C VAL A 100 3.76 -11.87 -27.16
N PHE A 101 2.68 -12.50 -26.69
CA PHE A 101 2.70 -13.64 -25.79
C PHE A 101 2.17 -14.87 -26.54
N ASP A 102 2.96 -15.94 -26.62
CA ASP A 102 2.54 -17.22 -27.21
C ASP A 102 2.91 -18.36 -26.26
N ARG A 103 1.91 -19.10 -25.79
CA ARG A 103 2.08 -20.21 -24.83
C ARG A 103 2.77 -19.79 -23.52
N VAL A 104 2.25 -18.73 -22.89
CA VAL A 104 2.77 -18.21 -21.61
C VAL A 104 1.77 -18.46 -20.50
N SER A 105 2.22 -19.01 -19.37
CA SER A 105 1.38 -19.30 -18.22
C SER A 105 1.90 -18.62 -16.97
N VAL A 106 0.99 -18.06 -16.18
CA VAL A 106 1.24 -17.60 -14.80
C VAL A 106 0.53 -18.58 -13.88
N ASN A 107 1.29 -19.21 -12.99
CA ASN A 107 0.79 -20.19 -12.02
C ASN A 107 1.13 -19.76 -10.59
N ASP A 108 0.24 -20.04 -9.64
CA ASP A 108 0.48 -19.92 -8.20
C ASP A 108 0.89 -18.51 -7.74
N LEU A 109 0.35 -17.47 -8.39
CA LEU A 109 0.57 -16.09 -7.97
C LEU A 109 -0.31 -15.76 -6.76
N ARG A 110 0.33 -15.49 -5.62
CA ARG A 110 -0.35 -15.17 -4.36
C ARG A 110 0.20 -13.89 -3.74
N ALA A 111 -0.67 -13.06 -3.19
CA ALA A 111 -0.27 -11.91 -2.38
C ALA A 111 -1.30 -11.60 -1.31
N SER A 112 -0.85 -10.93 -0.25
CA SER A 112 -1.67 -10.35 0.80
C SER A 112 -1.61 -8.84 0.67
N VAL A 113 -2.43 -8.27 -0.21
CA VAL A 113 -2.41 -6.83 -0.46
C VAL A 113 -3.11 -6.12 0.71
N SER A 114 -2.37 -5.30 1.45
CA SER A 114 -2.86 -4.52 2.58
C SER A 114 -2.96 -3.04 2.21
N GLU A 115 -3.96 -2.34 2.75
CA GLU A 115 -4.03 -0.88 2.63
C GLU A 115 -3.17 -0.20 3.69
N VAL A 116 -2.40 0.80 3.29
CA VAL A 116 -1.77 1.73 4.24
C VAL A 116 -2.62 2.99 4.33
N VAL A 117 -3.09 3.28 5.55
CA VAL A 117 -3.77 4.53 5.88
C VAL A 117 -2.73 5.59 6.21
N GLY A 118 -2.55 6.55 5.31
CA GLY A 118 -1.57 7.63 5.45
C GLY A 118 -2.23 8.95 5.89
N LEU A 119 -1.48 9.80 6.60
CA LEU A 119 -1.89 11.19 6.83
C LEU A 119 -1.92 11.95 5.51
N ARG A 120 -2.91 12.84 5.32
CA ARG A 120 -2.97 13.74 4.17
C ARG A 120 -1.88 14.81 4.29
N VAL A 121 -1.22 15.18 3.20
CA VAL A 121 -0.43 16.42 3.14
C VAL A 121 -1.39 17.62 3.08
N PRO A 122 -1.28 18.62 3.98
CA PRO A 122 -2.16 19.80 3.96
C PRO A 122 -2.20 20.44 2.58
N ASP A 123 -3.40 20.87 2.17
CA ASP A 123 -3.68 21.50 0.88
C ASP A 123 -3.36 20.65 -0.36
N LYS A 124 -3.06 19.35 -0.21
CA LYS A 124 -2.80 18.42 -1.32
C LYS A 124 -3.72 17.20 -1.28
N PRO A 125 -4.91 17.29 -1.92
CA PRO A 125 -5.83 16.16 -2.06
C PRO A 125 -5.17 14.87 -2.53
N GLY A 126 -5.45 13.76 -1.84
CA GLY A 126 -4.99 12.42 -2.21
C GLY A 126 -3.47 12.19 -2.06
N VAL A 127 -2.71 13.13 -1.51
CA VAL A 127 -1.28 12.95 -1.28
C VAL A 127 -1.04 12.53 0.17
N MET A 128 -0.44 11.36 0.35
CA MET A 128 -0.01 10.86 1.66
C MET A 128 1.28 11.54 2.11
N MET A 129 1.41 11.81 3.41
CA MET A 129 2.66 12.20 4.02
C MET A 129 3.65 11.04 3.99
N ASN A 130 4.86 11.33 3.54
CA ASN A 130 5.96 10.40 3.38
C ASN A 130 7.27 10.98 3.88
N ASP A 131 8.22 10.09 4.17
CA ASP A 131 9.57 10.45 4.56
C ASP A 131 10.47 10.81 3.36
N ALA A 132 11.75 11.01 3.64
CA ALA A 132 12.78 11.35 2.66
C ALA A 132 13.00 10.28 1.56
N VAL A 133 12.72 9.00 1.84
CA VAL A 133 12.89 7.91 0.87
C VAL A 133 11.60 7.56 0.13
N GLY A 134 10.47 8.11 0.59
CA GLY A 134 9.16 7.98 -0.03
C GLY A 134 8.22 7.01 0.70
N ALA A 135 8.63 6.46 1.85
CA ALA A 135 7.76 5.60 2.63
C ALA A 135 6.71 6.42 3.38
N VAL A 136 5.47 5.95 3.35
CA VAL A 136 4.33 6.59 4.02
C VAL A 136 4.57 6.59 5.53
N PHE A 137 4.24 7.70 6.19
CA PHE A 137 4.21 7.75 7.66
C PHE A 137 2.95 7.03 8.16
N GLN A 138 3.11 5.76 8.55
CA GLN A 138 2.00 4.87 8.87
C GLN A 138 1.56 5.04 10.33
N LEU A 139 0.28 5.35 10.54
CA LEU A 139 -0.27 5.51 11.89
C LEU A 139 -1.17 4.36 12.34
N LYS A 140 -1.95 3.78 11.42
CA LYS A 140 -2.94 2.74 11.73
C LYS A 140 -2.44 1.32 11.43
N ASN A 141 -1.13 1.11 11.55
CA ASN A 141 -0.52 -0.22 11.47
C ASN A 141 -0.70 -0.98 12.79
N VAL A 142 -0.89 -2.30 12.68
CA VAL A 142 -1.15 -3.21 13.80
C VAL A 142 -0.13 -4.33 13.85
N ARG A 143 0.05 -4.92 15.03
CA ARG A 143 0.84 -6.14 15.19
C ARG A 143 0.07 -7.32 14.58
N PRO A 144 0.77 -8.23 13.89
CA PRO A 144 0.12 -9.32 13.17
C PRO A 144 -0.48 -10.41 14.08
N ASP A 145 -0.07 -10.50 15.33
CA ASP A 145 -0.47 -11.55 16.28
C ASP A 145 -1.72 -11.20 17.10
N ASP A 146 -1.78 -9.99 17.64
CA ASP A 146 -2.84 -9.56 18.55
C ASP A 146 -3.68 -8.39 18.01
N GLY A 147 -3.32 -7.83 16.85
CA GLY A 147 -4.01 -6.69 16.25
C GLY A 147 -3.82 -5.38 17.02
N SER A 148 -2.94 -5.36 18.03
CA SER A 148 -2.68 -4.16 18.80
C SER A 148 -1.96 -3.11 17.96
N PRO A 149 -2.15 -1.81 18.23
CA PRO A 149 -1.58 -0.77 17.37
C PRO A 149 -0.06 -0.65 17.56
N CYS A 150 0.67 -0.40 16.48
CA CYS A 150 2.12 -0.27 16.51
C CYS A 150 2.64 1.16 16.70
N THR A 151 1.86 2.17 16.32
CA THR A 151 2.33 3.58 16.31
C THR A 151 1.47 4.47 17.22
N LEU A 152 0.24 4.05 17.51
CA LEU A 152 -0.74 4.78 18.32
C LEU A 152 -1.04 4.04 19.63
N SER A 153 -1.56 4.74 20.62
CA SER A 153 -2.01 4.13 21.89
C SER A 153 -3.32 3.35 21.78
N THR A 154 -4.15 3.65 20.77
CA THR A 154 -5.41 2.96 20.47
C THR A 154 -5.80 3.27 19.02
N LEU A 155 -6.57 2.37 18.38
CA LEU A 155 -7.21 2.60 17.07
C LEU A 155 -8.72 2.83 17.17
N ASP A 156 -9.30 2.68 18.36
CA ASP A 156 -10.74 2.70 18.56
C ASP A 156 -11.32 4.13 18.52
N ASP A 157 -10.54 5.11 18.97
CA ASP A 157 -10.99 6.50 19.12
C ASP A 157 -9.83 7.48 18.90
N ASP A 158 -9.86 8.19 17.78
CA ASP A 158 -8.86 9.20 17.42
C ASP A 158 -8.80 10.36 18.44
N SER A 159 -9.85 10.59 19.24
CA SER A 159 -9.85 11.61 20.31
C SER A 159 -9.00 11.23 21.51
N ARG A 160 -8.71 9.94 21.67
CA ARG A 160 -7.86 9.36 22.71
C ARG A 160 -6.52 8.84 22.20
N ALA A 161 -6.42 8.55 20.91
CA ALA A 161 -5.19 8.06 20.31
C ALA A 161 -4.07 9.10 20.43
N THR A 162 -2.92 8.69 20.95
CA THR A 162 -1.69 9.48 21.06
C THR A 162 -0.55 8.74 20.37
N TYR A 163 0.49 9.46 19.97
CA TYR A 163 1.71 8.83 19.45
C TYR A 163 2.39 8.00 20.54
N VAL A 164 2.67 6.73 20.22
CA VAL A 164 3.53 5.84 21.02
C VAL A 164 4.84 5.57 20.29
N GLY A 165 4.77 5.53 18.95
CA GLY A 165 5.93 5.33 18.10
C GLY A 165 6.43 3.89 18.09
N ASN A 166 7.35 3.66 17.16
CA ASN A 166 8.13 2.45 16.99
C ASN A 166 9.43 2.83 16.28
N PRO A 167 10.45 1.96 16.22
CA PRO A 167 11.76 2.31 15.67
C PRO A 167 11.69 2.90 14.24
N ALA A 168 10.82 2.35 13.38
CA ALA A 168 10.66 2.86 12.01
C ALA A 168 10.03 4.27 11.99
N SER A 169 8.90 4.48 12.66
CA SER A 169 8.24 5.79 12.71
C SER A 169 9.08 6.84 13.44
N ASN A 170 9.81 6.47 14.49
CA ASN A 170 10.75 7.35 15.20
C ASN A 170 11.87 7.83 14.27
N ALA A 171 12.42 6.93 13.45
CA ALA A 171 13.44 7.30 12.46
C ALA A 171 12.88 8.24 11.39
N GLN A 172 11.66 8.02 10.91
CA GLN A 172 10.99 8.93 9.98
C GLN A 172 10.83 10.34 10.59
N LEU A 173 10.37 10.43 11.84
CA LEU A 173 10.22 11.72 12.54
C LEU A 173 11.57 12.39 12.81
N LEU A 174 12.61 11.64 13.17
CA LEU A 174 13.97 12.18 13.36
C LEU A 174 14.50 12.84 12.08
N VAL A 175 14.39 12.14 10.94
CA VAL A 175 14.83 12.67 9.64
C VAL A 175 13.99 13.89 9.25
N ALA A 176 12.66 13.84 9.44
CA ALA A 176 11.78 14.98 9.19
C ALA A 176 12.16 16.20 10.04
N LYS A 177 12.46 16.01 11.32
CA LYS A 177 12.89 17.06 12.24
C LYS A 177 14.21 17.69 11.82
N ALA A 178 15.22 16.88 11.50
CA ALA A 178 16.51 17.36 11.01
C ALA A 178 16.35 18.17 9.71
N TYR A 179 15.51 17.71 8.78
CA TYR A 179 15.24 18.41 7.52
C TYR A 179 14.55 19.76 7.76
N LEU A 180 13.50 19.80 8.59
CA LEU A 180 12.76 21.02 8.91
C LEU A 180 13.57 22.02 9.75
N ASN A 181 14.64 21.57 10.41
CA ASN A 181 15.61 22.42 11.10
C ASN A 181 16.76 22.90 10.20
N GLY A 182 16.86 22.41 8.95
CA GLY A 182 17.97 22.73 8.04
C GLY A 182 19.28 22.03 8.38
N GLU A 183 19.24 20.94 9.15
CA GLU A 183 20.41 20.16 9.56
C GLU A 183 20.86 19.16 8.47
N ILE A 184 19.92 18.75 7.60
CA ILE A 184 20.18 17.92 6.43
C ILE A 184 19.66 18.61 5.17
N GLY A 185 20.42 18.48 4.08
CA GLY A 185 20.12 19.17 2.81
C GLY A 185 19.12 18.43 1.92
N ASP A 186 19.21 18.71 0.63
CA ASP A 186 18.29 18.24 -0.42
C ASP A 186 18.12 16.71 -0.54
N SER A 187 18.98 15.92 0.10
CA SER A 187 18.82 14.48 0.26
C SER A 187 17.47 14.10 0.87
N ALA A 188 16.87 14.97 1.68
CA ALA A 188 15.57 14.75 2.32
C ALA A 188 14.42 15.51 1.66
N ARG A 189 14.61 16.09 0.46
CA ARG A 189 13.60 16.95 -0.22
C ARG A 189 12.24 16.30 -0.49
N ARG A 190 12.17 14.96 -0.47
CA ARG A 190 10.92 14.22 -0.67
C ARG A 190 10.07 14.14 0.60
N ASN A 191 10.65 14.46 1.77
CA ASN A 191 9.93 14.45 3.04
C ASN A 191 8.78 15.44 3.03
N SER A 192 7.58 14.96 3.34
CA SER A 192 6.37 15.77 3.48
C SER A 192 5.77 15.74 4.88
N ILE A 193 6.38 15.00 5.82
CA ILE A 193 6.08 15.10 7.26
C ILE A 193 6.39 16.53 7.73
N ASN A 194 5.39 17.21 8.30
CA ASN A 194 5.45 18.64 8.64
C ASN A 194 5.63 18.89 10.15
N ARG A 195 5.71 20.17 10.54
CA ARG A 195 5.86 20.60 11.94
C ARG A 195 4.70 20.15 12.83
N ASP A 196 3.46 20.17 12.33
CA ASP A 196 2.30 19.76 13.13
C ASP A 196 2.39 18.29 13.55
N VAL A 197 2.89 17.41 12.68
CA VAL A 197 3.10 15.99 13.03
C VAL A 197 4.19 15.84 14.09
N LEU A 198 5.30 16.58 13.97
CA LEU A 198 6.38 16.56 14.98
C LEU A 198 5.88 17.04 16.34
N GLU A 199 5.20 18.18 16.39
CA GLU A 199 4.64 18.72 17.63
C GLU A 199 3.59 17.80 18.23
N TRP A 200 2.76 17.15 17.40
CA TRP A 200 1.78 16.17 17.86
C TRP A 200 2.47 14.97 18.51
N ALA A 201 3.50 14.42 17.87
CA ALA A 201 4.26 13.28 18.35
C ALA A 201 5.02 13.60 19.65
N GLU A 202 5.60 14.78 19.77
CA GLU A 202 6.41 15.20 20.93
C GLU A 202 5.56 15.60 22.14
N HIS A 203 4.39 16.23 21.94
CA HIS A 203 3.55 16.72 23.03
C HIS A 203 2.49 15.72 23.49
N GLY A 204 2.35 14.56 22.83
CA GLY A 204 1.37 13.53 23.20
C GLY A 204 -0.07 14.01 23.10
N THR A 205 -0.36 14.95 22.18
CA THR A 205 -1.74 15.42 21.95
C THR A 205 -2.55 14.36 21.19
N SER A 206 -3.88 14.48 21.22
CA SER A 206 -4.73 13.49 20.55
C SER A 206 -4.62 13.56 19.03
N LEU A 207 -4.72 12.41 18.36
CA LEU A 207 -4.70 12.30 16.91
C LEU A 207 -5.80 13.15 16.27
N SER A 208 -7.00 13.20 16.85
CA SER A 208 -8.08 14.06 16.32
C SER A 208 -7.70 15.54 16.31
N SER A 209 -6.84 15.98 17.23
CA SER A 209 -6.34 17.37 17.23
C SER A 209 -5.38 17.62 16.06
N LEU A 210 -4.53 16.66 15.73
CA LEU A 210 -3.70 16.70 14.52
C LEU A 210 -4.56 16.65 13.24
N LEU A 211 -5.50 15.71 13.16
CA LEU A 211 -6.36 15.55 11.97
C LEU A 211 -7.15 16.82 11.66
N ARG A 212 -7.69 17.50 12.69
CA ARG A 212 -8.38 18.79 12.53
C ARG A 212 -7.47 19.90 11.99
N LYS A 213 -6.17 19.86 12.27
CA LYS A 213 -5.20 20.82 11.70
C LYS A 213 -4.88 20.48 10.24
N ILE A 214 -4.72 19.19 9.93
CA ILE A 214 -4.36 18.70 8.58
C ILE A 214 -5.51 18.90 7.59
N ASP A 215 -6.74 18.61 8.01
CA ASP A 215 -7.92 18.62 7.14
C ASP A 215 -9.17 19.02 7.94
N PRO A 216 -9.41 20.33 8.17
CA PRO A 216 -10.49 20.81 9.02
C PRO A 216 -11.90 20.37 8.59
N SER A 217 -12.09 20.03 7.31
CA SER A 217 -13.37 19.61 6.74
C SER A 217 -13.45 18.13 6.37
N GLY A 218 -12.42 17.35 6.68
CA GLY A 218 -12.30 15.96 6.24
C GLY A 218 -11.68 15.04 7.29
N PRO A 219 -11.45 13.77 6.93
CA PRO A 219 -10.94 12.76 7.86
C PRO A 219 -9.44 12.94 8.17
N GLY A 220 -8.68 13.77 7.43
CA GLY A 220 -7.23 13.92 7.60
C GLY A 220 -6.39 12.72 7.12
N PHE A 221 -7.05 11.72 6.54
CA PHE A 221 -6.41 10.52 5.98
C PHE A 221 -6.57 10.41 4.47
N VAL A 222 -5.66 9.65 3.87
CA VAL A 222 -5.71 9.16 2.49
C VAL A 222 -5.56 7.64 2.53
N CYS A 223 -6.35 6.93 1.72
CA CYS A 223 -6.41 5.48 1.63
C CYS A 223 -6.16 5.00 0.19
N ASN A 224 -6.19 3.69 -0.05
CA ASN A 224 -5.88 3.00 -1.31
C ASN A 224 -4.41 3.09 -1.75
N GLY A 225 -3.50 3.26 -0.78
CA GLY A 225 -2.06 3.25 -0.99
C GLY A 225 -1.39 2.01 -0.39
N ASP A 226 -0.21 1.66 -0.91
CA ASP A 226 0.76 0.79 -0.23
C ASP A 226 1.73 1.61 0.65
N ALA A 227 2.74 0.95 1.21
CA ALA A 227 3.75 1.58 2.07
C ALA A 227 4.57 2.69 1.39
N MET A 228 4.50 2.83 0.07
CA MET A 228 5.16 3.86 -0.73
C MET A 228 4.14 4.79 -1.43
N ALA A 229 2.88 4.76 -0.98
CA ALA A 229 1.75 5.48 -1.57
C ALA A 229 1.45 5.13 -3.03
N HIS A 230 1.81 3.92 -3.50
CA HIS A 230 1.36 3.46 -4.80
C HIS A 230 -0.10 3.02 -4.74
N VAL A 231 -0.86 3.29 -5.81
CA VAL A 231 -2.28 2.94 -5.87
C VAL A 231 -2.43 1.42 -5.86
N GLN A 232 -3.28 0.91 -4.97
CA GLN A 232 -3.55 -0.53 -4.88
C GLN A 232 -4.48 -1.01 -6.01
N LYS A 233 -4.04 -2.06 -6.70
CA LYS A 233 -4.67 -2.70 -7.88
C LYS A 233 -4.91 -4.20 -7.67
N GLY A 234 -4.40 -4.72 -6.56
CA GLY A 234 -4.53 -6.12 -6.16
C GLY A 234 -3.56 -7.02 -6.89
N VAL A 235 -4.00 -8.26 -7.13
CA VAL A 235 -3.19 -9.30 -7.79
C VAL A 235 -3.63 -9.44 -9.24
N VAL A 236 -2.70 -9.31 -10.19
CA VAL A 236 -3.02 -9.37 -11.63
C VAL A 236 -2.07 -10.32 -12.35
N ALA A 237 -2.56 -11.42 -12.91
CA ALA A 237 -1.68 -12.37 -13.59
C ALA A 237 -1.06 -11.77 -14.86
N PHE A 238 -1.88 -11.16 -15.72
CA PHE A 238 -1.43 -10.42 -16.91
C PHE A 238 -1.96 -8.98 -16.87
N LYS A 239 -1.13 -8.03 -16.41
CA LYS A 239 -1.43 -6.59 -16.41
C LYS A 239 -0.93 -5.97 -17.72
N MET A 240 -1.78 -5.92 -18.74
CA MET A 240 -1.43 -5.54 -20.12
C MET A 240 -1.70 -4.05 -20.39
N ASP A 241 -1.28 -3.20 -19.48
CA ASP A 241 -1.69 -1.80 -19.49
C ASP A 241 -0.90 -0.96 -20.50
N GLY A 242 -1.50 0.11 -21.01
CA GLY A 242 -0.85 1.09 -21.90
C GLY A 242 -0.18 0.44 -23.10
N THR A 243 -0.80 -0.59 -23.68
CA THR A 243 -0.21 -1.40 -24.76
C THR A 243 -0.96 -1.21 -26.08
N SER A 244 -0.24 -1.23 -27.21
CA SER A 244 -0.79 -1.16 -28.56
C SER A 244 -0.33 -2.36 -29.41
N ASN A 245 -1.23 -2.89 -30.25
CA ASN A 245 -0.97 -4.06 -31.11
C ASN A 245 -0.49 -5.30 -30.33
N LEU A 246 -1.23 -5.67 -29.28
CA LEU A 246 -0.96 -6.83 -28.44
C LEU A 246 -1.49 -8.12 -29.08
N SER A 247 -0.68 -9.18 -29.12
CA SER A 247 -1.13 -10.52 -29.51
C SER A 247 -0.85 -11.53 -28.41
N MET A 248 -1.91 -12.13 -27.87
CA MET A 248 -1.83 -13.21 -26.88
C MET A 248 -2.45 -14.49 -27.46
N ASN A 249 -1.71 -15.59 -27.49
CA ASN A 249 -2.19 -16.87 -27.97
C ASN A 249 -1.83 -18.00 -27.00
N LYS A 250 -2.84 -18.76 -26.54
CA LYS A 250 -2.65 -19.87 -25.60
C LYS A 250 -1.97 -19.44 -24.30
N CYS A 251 -2.41 -18.32 -23.71
CA CYS A 251 -1.90 -17.86 -22.43
C CYS A 251 -2.83 -18.25 -21.29
N ASP A 252 -2.28 -18.65 -20.15
CA ASP A 252 -3.08 -19.17 -19.02
C ASP A 252 -2.75 -18.44 -17.72
N ALA A 253 -3.78 -18.02 -17.00
CA ALA A 253 -3.68 -17.57 -15.61
C ALA A 253 -4.31 -18.64 -14.72
N ASN A 254 -3.52 -19.23 -13.82
CA ASN A 254 -3.95 -20.36 -13.01
C ASN A 254 -3.53 -20.19 -11.54
N ASP A 255 -4.44 -20.48 -10.61
CA ASP A 255 -4.18 -20.38 -9.15
C ASP A 255 -3.70 -18.98 -8.74
N ILE A 256 -4.50 -17.97 -9.08
CA ILE A 256 -4.22 -16.56 -8.76
C ILE A 256 -5.05 -16.18 -7.55
N ILE A 257 -4.40 -15.97 -6.41
CA ILE A 257 -5.10 -15.81 -5.13
C ILE A 257 -4.68 -14.50 -4.47
N ASN A 258 -5.66 -13.66 -4.15
CA ASN A 258 -5.46 -12.52 -3.28
C ASN A 258 -6.08 -12.82 -1.91
N ILE A 259 -5.25 -12.80 -0.87
CA ILE A 259 -5.69 -12.98 0.52
C ILE A 259 -5.75 -11.66 1.30
N GLY A 260 -5.50 -10.53 0.63
CA GLY A 260 -5.65 -9.20 1.19
C GLY A 260 -7.09 -8.91 1.58
N THR A 261 -7.26 -8.09 2.62
CA THR A 261 -8.55 -7.74 3.23
C THR A 261 -9.18 -6.50 2.59
N ALA A 262 -10.46 -6.23 2.88
CA ALA A 262 -11.11 -4.98 2.52
C ALA A 262 -10.34 -3.76 3.07
N GLY A 263 -10.49 -2.63 2.36
CA GLY A 263 -9.87 -1.36 2.73
C GLY A 263 -10.44 -0.75 4.01
N SER A 264 -9.74 0.23 4.56
CA SER A 264 -10.09 0.92 5.79
C SER A 264 -11.27 1.86 5.62
N GLN A 265 -12.12 1.91 6.65
CA GLN A 265 -13.20 2.91 6.76
C GLN A 265 -12.70 4.28 7.27
N SER A 266 -11.42 4.39 7.64
CA SER A 266 -10.84 5.63 8.22
C SER A 266 -10.89 6.82 7.27
N CYS A 267 -11.04 6.57 5.97
CA CYS A 267 -11.11 7.56 4.92
C CYS A 267 -12.55 8.00 4.55
N GLY A 268 -13.55 7.48 5.29
CA GLY A 268 -14.98 7.78 5.11
C GLY A 268 -15.63 6.99 3.96
N ARG A 269 -16.94 6.70 4.12
CA ARG A 269 -17.76 5.94 3.14
C ARG A 269 -17.96 6.68 1.80
N THR A 270 -17.84 8.01 1.78
CA THR A 270 -17.97 8.83 0.57
C THR A 270 -16.61 9.03 -0.10
N ALA A 271 -15.95 7.94 -0.49
CA ALA A 271 -14.81 7.99 -1.43
C ALA A 271 -15.29 8.09 -2.90
N THR A 272 -16.47 8.69 -3.13
CA THR A 272 -16.97 8.97 -4.47
C THR A 272 -16.25 10.20 -5.01
N ARG A 273 -15.26 9.93 -5.85
CA ARG A 273 -14.53 10.83 -6.75
C ARG A 273 -13.47 11.78 -6.19
N ASP A 274 -13.63 12.49 -5.07
CA ASP A 274 -12.80 13.70 -4.95
C ASP A 274 -11.69 13.77 -3.88
N TYR A 275 -11.65 13.05 -2.75
CA TYR A 275 -10.64 13.44 -1.72
C TYR A 275 -9.95 12.35 -0.90
N SER A 276 -10.45 11.12 -0.78
CA SER A 276 -9.93 10.16 0.21
C SER A 276 -9.20 8.94 -0.35
N ILE A 277 -8.90 8.97 -1.65
CA ILE A 277 -8.15 7.96 -2.38
C ILE A 277 -6.78 8.56 -2.75
N VAL A 278 -5.71 7.77 -2.74
CA VAL A 278 -4.40 8.16 -3.27
C VAL A 278 -4.56 8.84 -4.63
N ALA A 279 -3.87 9.96 -4.80
CA ALA A 279 -3.88 10.77 -6.00
C ALA A 279 -3.54 9.92 -7.23
N ARG A 280 -4.16 10.25 -8.37
CA ARG A 280 -4.01 9.52 -9.64
C ARG A 280 -4.52 8.07 -9.60
N SER A 281 -5.41 7.73 -8.67
CA SER A 281 -6.19 6.49 -8.76
C SER A 281 -7.18 6.55 -9.93
N SER A 282 -7.25 5.46 -10.69
CA SER A 282 -8.25 5.26 -11.75
C SER A 282 -9.44 4.44 -11.27
N VAL A 283 -9.35 3.85 -10.07
CA VAL A 283 -10.38 3.03 -9.45
C VAL A 283 -11.03 3.81 -8.31
N VAL A 284 -12.34 3.67 -8.18
CA VAL A 284 -13.10 4.22 -7.06
C VAL A 284 -12.95 3.27 -5.87
N GLY A 285 -12.62 3.80 -4.69
CA GLY A 285 -12.41 3.02 -3.48
C GLY A 285 -11.09 2.27 -3.45
N TYR A 286 -11.09 1.14 -2.73
CA TYR A 286 -9.91 0.30 -2.51
C TYR A 286 -9.84 -0.84 -3.53
N GLY A 287 -8.78 -0.88 -4.34
CA GLY A 287 -8.56 -1.93 -5.35
C GLY A 287 -7.66 -3.07 -4.89
N GLY A 288 -7.10 -3.00 -3.69
CA GLY A 288 -6.06 -3.92 -3.24
C GLY A 288 -6.55 -5.34 -2.99
N ALA A 289 -7.80 -5.55 -2.56
CA ALA A 289 -8.35 -6.90 -2.35
C ALA A 289 -8.71 -7.63 -3.65
N ASP A 290 -8.69 -6.95 -4.80
CA ASP A 290 -9.11 -7.53 -6.06
C ASP A 290 -8.10 -8.55 -6.61
N VAL A 291 -8.60 -9.50 -7.41
CA VAL A 291 -7.79 -10.39 -8.22
C VAL A 291 -8.25 -10.36 -9.69
N ARG A 292 -7.29 -10.31 -10.61
CA ARG A 292 -7.51 -10.25 -12.05
C ARG A 292 -6.69 -11.31 -12.78
N GLY A 293 -7.32 -12.08 -13.66
CA GLY A 293 -6.61 -12.97 -14.58
C GLY A 293 -5.85 -12.16 -15.64
N PHE A 294 -6.58 -11.44 -16.47
CA PHE A 294 -6.04 -10.53 -17.49
C PHE A 294 -6.65 -9.15 -17.29
N SER A 295 -5.82 -8.11 -17.24
CA SER A 295 -6.26 -6.71 -17.19
C SER A 295 -5.73 -5.96 -18.42
N PHE A 296 -6.62 -5.19 -19.04
CA PHE A 296 -6.34 -4.37 -20.23
C PHE A 296 -6.84 -2.95 -19.95
N ALA A 297 -5.96 -2.10 -19.43
CA ALA A 297 -6.22 -0.66 -19.28
C ALA A 297 -5.47 0.15 -20.33
N GLY A 298 -6.13 1.13 -20.95
CA GLY A 298 -5.53 1.95 -22.00
C GLY A 298 -4.96 1.14 -23.17
N THR A 299 -5.49 -0.06 -23.40
CA THR A 299 -4.99 -1.01 -24.39
C THR A 299 -5.68 -0.80 -25.74
N VAL A 300 -4.90 -0.75 -26.81
CA VAL A 300 -5.40 -0.52 -28.16
C VAL A 300 -4.99 -1.67 -29.07
N ASP A 301 -5.94 -2.21 -29.86
CA ASP A 301 -5.67 -3.26 -30.85
C ASP A 301 -5.09 -4.55 -30.25
N ALA A 302 -5.77 -5.15 -29.27
CA ALA A 302 -5.36 -6.43 -28.69
C ALA A 302 -6.10 -7.63 -29.31
N ARG A 303 -5.39 -8.73 -29.55
CA ARG A 303 -5.96 -10.02 -30.02
C ARG A 303 -5.61 -11.12 -29.04
N ILE A 304 -6.62 -11.65 -28.35
CA ILE A 304 -6.47 -12.67 -27.32
C ILE A 304 -7.12 -13.95 -27.86
N ARG A 305 -6.35 -15.05 -27.97
CA ARG A 305 -6.80 -16.28 -28.63
C ARG A 305 -6.49 -17.49 -27.78
N ARG A 306 -7.49 -18.33 -27.51
CA ARG A 306 -7.31 -19.61 -26.79
C ARG A 306 -6.64 -19.44 -25.42
N CYS A 307 -6.84 -18.31 -24.76
CA CYS A 307 -6.33 -18.07 -23.42
C CYS A 307 -7.34 -18.57 -22.38
N ALA A 308 -6.89 -18.91 -21.18
CA ALA A 308 -7.79 -19.33 -20.11
C ALA A 308 -7.45 -18.70 -18.76
N VAL A 309 -8.48 -18.53 -17.94
CA VAL A 309 -8.35 -18.20 -16.51
C VAL A 309 -8.93 -19.35 -15.70
N ARG A 310 -8.18 -19.84 -14.73
CA ARG A 310 -8.62 -20.96 -13.87
C ARG A 310 -8.25 -20.68 -12.42
N ARG A 311 -9.17 -20.96 -11.51
CA ARG A 311 -8.93 -20.89 -10.05
C ARG A 311 -8.35 -19.54 -9.65
N ILE A 312 -9.15 -18.48 -9.84
CA ILE A 312 -8.82 -17.16 -9.32
C ILE A 312 -9.72 -16.83 -8.14
N GLU A 313 -9.14 -16.33 -7.07
CA GLU A 313 -9.84 -16.16 -5.80
C GLU A 313 -9.43 -14.85 -5.11
N SER A 314 -10.39 -14.00 -4.77
CA SER A 314 -10.22 -12.97 -3.75
C SER A 314 -10.83 -13.49 -2.46
N ARG A 315 -10.09 -13.45 -1.33
CA ARG A 315 -10.55 -13.98 -0.03
C ARG A 315 -10.96 -12.94 0.99
N GLY A 316 -10.62 -11.68 0.79
CA GLY A 316 -10.93 -10.61 1.73
C GLY A 316 -12.05 -9.68 1.28
N GLY A 317 -12.98 -10.17 0.45
CA GLY A 317 -14.14 -9.38 -0.01
C GLY A 317 -13.88 -8.49 -1.23
N GLY A 318 -12.75 -8.66 -1.93
CA GLY A 318 -12.49 -7.99 -3.21
C GLY A 318 -13.14 -8.68 -4.40
N MET A 319 -13.02 -8.09 -5.60
CA MET A 319 -13.54 -8.70 -6.82
C MET A 319 -12.60 -9.77 -7.38
N ALA A 320 -13.16 -10.81 -8.00
CA ALA A 320 -12.41 -11.76 -8.81
C ALA A 320 -12.85 -11.66 -10.27
N ILE A 321 -11.93 -11.24 -11.14
CA ILE A 321 -12.23 -10.86 -12.52
C ILE A 321 -11.35 -11.65 -13.48
N SER A 322 -11.94 -12.43 -14.39
CA SER A 322 -11.17 -13.20 -15.37
C SER A 322 -10.47 -12.30 -16.38
N TYR A 323 -11.25 -11.47 -17.06
CA TYR A 323 -10.81 -10.58 -18.12
C TYR A 323 -11.39 -9.19 -17.84
N ASP A 324 -10.53 -8.26 -17.43
CA ASP A 324 -10.88 -6.88 -17.11
C ASP A 324 -10.46 -5.97 -18.27
N ILE A 325 -11.42 -5.47 -19.05
CA ILE A 325 -11.18 -4.51 -20.13
C ILE A 325 -11.79 -3.19 -19.69
N HIS A 326 -10.93 -2.21 -19.40
CA HIS A 326 -11.37 -1.00 -18.71
C HIS A 326 -10.58 0.25 -19.12
N THR A 327 -10.82 1.34 -18.40
CA THR A 327 -10.50 2.72 -18.76
C THR A 327 -11.03 3.11 -20.15
N ASP A 328 -10.19 3.35 -21.12
CA ASP A 328 -10.53 3.72 -22.50
C ASP A 328 -9.95 2.71 -23.53
N SER A 329 -9.69 1.47 -23.07
CA SER A 329 -9.25 0.37 -23.94
C SER A 329 -10.21 0.15 -25.11
N ARG A 330 -9.68 -0.11 -26.30
CA ARG A 330 -10.47 -0.24 -27.53
C ARG A 330 -9.89 -1.27 -28.50
N ARG A 331 -10.77 -1.89 -29.28
CA ARG A 331 -10.43 -2.93 -30.26
C ARG A 331 -9.72 -4.14 -29.65
N VAL A 332 -10.06 -4.47 -28.40
CA VAL A 332 -9.68 -5.71 -27.72
C VAL A 332 -10.60 -6.83 -28.22
N ARG A 333 -10.04 -7.87 -28.86
CA ARG A 333 -10.79 -8.97 -29.46
C ARG A 333 -10.38 -10.30 -28.85
N MET A 334 -11.36 -11.04 -28.33
CA MET A 334 -11.15 -12.33 -27.68
C MET A 334 -11.75 -13.47 -28.51
N TYR A 335 -11.01 -14.56 -28.69
CA TYR A 335 -11.45 -15.72 -29.49
C TYR A 335 -11.13 -17.03 -28.78
N ARG A 336 -12.17 -17.84 -28.50
CA ARG A 336 -12.05 -19.15 -27.83
C ARG A 336 -11.33 -19.06 -26.47
N CYS A 337 -11.55 -17.97 -25.74
CA CYS A 337 -11.07 -17.84 -24.36
C CYS A 337 -12.05 -18.50 -23.40
N GLY A 338 -11.57 -18.96 -22.25
CA GLY A 338 -12.42 -19.63 -21.26
C GLY A 338 -12.07 -19.24 -19.83
N GLU A 339 -13.03 -19.39 -18.94
CA GLU A 339 -12.86 -19.17 -17.51
C GLU A 339 -13.42 -20.35 -16.72
N LYS A 340 -12.83 -20.63 -15.56
CA LYS A 340 -13.31 -21.65 -14.63
C LYS A 340 -12.89 -21.31 -13.20
N ASP A 341 -13.77 -21.55 -12.24
CA ASP A 341 -13.47 -21.41 -10.81
C ASP A 341 -13.00 -19.98 -10.45
N VAL A 342 -13.82 -18.98 -10.79
CA VAL A 342 -13.61 -17.56 -10.46
C VAL A 342 -14.44 -17.25 -9.22
N ARG A 343 -13.80 -16.85 -8.11
CA ARG A 343 -14.48 -16.73 -6.81
C ARG A 343 -14.10 -15.45 -6.08
N SER A 344 -15.08 -14.75 -5.55
CA SER A 344 -14.89 -13.82 -4.46
C SER A 344 -15.47 -14.45 -3.21
N THR A 345 -14.66 -14.50 -2.16
CA THR A 345 -15.02 -15.00 -0.83
C THR A 345 -14.63 -13.93 0.18
N GLY A 346 -15.37 -13.85 1.28
CA GLY A 346 -15.25 -12.77 2.26
C GLY A 346 -16.51 -11.92 2.30
N GLU A 347 -16.87 -11.49 3.51
CA GLU A 347 -18.00 -10.59 3.72
C GLU A 347 -17.58 -9.16 3.39
N TRP A 348 -18.44 -8.44 2.67
CA TRP A 348 -18.35 -6.99 2.63
C TRP A 348 -18.73 -6.51 4.02
N ASN A 349 -17.76 -5.97 4.77
CA ASN A 349 -18.08 -5.21 5.98
C ASN A 349 -18.82 -3.93 5.54
N GLU A 350 -20.15 -3.97 5.58
CA GLU A 350 -21.05 -2.86 5.22
C GLU A 350 -20.91 -1.64 6.13
#